data_AF-A0A6N8ZZR7-F1
#
_entry.id   AF-A0A6N8ZZR7-F1
#
_cell.length_a   1.000
_cell.length_b   1.000
_cell.length_c   1.000
_cell.angle_alpha   90.00
_cell.angle_beta   90.00
_cell.angle_gamma   90.00
#
_symmetry.space_group_name_H-M   'P 1'
#
loop_
_entity.id
_entity.type
_entity.pdbx_description
1 polymer ?
#
loop_
_entity_poly.entity_id
_entity_poly.type
_entity_poly.pdbx_seq_one_letter_code
_entity_poly.pdbx_strand_id
1 'polypeptide(L)'
;MAVFSSGGIRYDLIYSGSMVLTGVTIALAAFARTISGAAGWILVAGIGTGLAYVTGFTHLHGEVDDRLRGRTFAALFTLVRMAMLASFALAVLAANALDGIFPSPLDNGIRNLFGLAGALILVTGALMFFAIRSAILHPEVPPEVRRSIREASKTFDLIQGRRGRGE
;
A
#
# COMPACT_ATOMS: atom_id res chain seq x y z
N MET A 1 -5.92 13.30 11.67
CA MET A 1 -4.74 12.66 12.27
C MET A 1 -3.67 12.62 11.20
N ALA A 2 -2.86 13.68 11.12
CA ALA A 2 -1.91 13.91 10.03
C ALA A 2 -0.52 13.46 10.46
N VAL A 3 -0.08 12.32 9.94
CA VAL A 3 1.30 11.83 10.10
C VAL A 3 2.00 12.06 8.77
N PHE A 4 2.57 13.25 8.61
CA PHE A 4 3.48 13.57 7.51
C PHE A 4 4.78 14.11 8.09
N SER A 5 5.62 13.18 8.55
CA SER A 5 7.07 13.40 8.61
C SER A 5 7.62 13.07 7.22
N SER A 6 8.58 13.85 6.71
CA SER A 6 9.18 13.66 5.39
C SER A 6 9.84 12.27 5.19
N GLY A 7 10.05 11.52 6.27
CA GLY A 7 10.41 10.10 6.23
C GLY A 7 9.24 9.15 5.90
N GLY A 8 8.02 9.42 6.38
CA GLY A 8 6.82 8.59 6.21
C GLY A 8 6.41 8.41 4.75
N ILE A 9 6.44 9.50 3.99
CA ILE A 9 6.05 9.52 2.56
C ILE A 9 6.86 8.51 1.73
N ARG A 10 8.14 8.28 2.09
CA ARG A 10 8.99 7.33 1.38
C ARG A 10 8.60 5.88 1.66
N TYR A 11 8.27 5.55 2.91
CA TYR A 11 7.83 4.20 3.28
C TYR A 11 6.47 3.87 2.65
N ASP A 12 5.54 4.83 2.65
CA ASP A 12 4.21 4.66 2.06
C ASP A 12 4.30 4.40 0.54
N LEU A 13 5.22 5.09 -0.15
CA LEU A 13 5.48 4.89 -1.57
C LEU A 13 6.11 3.52 -1.87
N ILE A 14 7.09 3.08 -1.07
CA ILE A 14 7.71 1.76 -1.25
C ILE A 14 6.69 0.65 -0.97
N TYR A 15 5.87 0.81 0.07
CA TYR A 15 4.81 -0.14 0.42
C TYR A 15 3.75 -0.22 -0.68
N SER A 16 3.20 0.91 -1.11
CA SER A 16 2.18 0.93 -2.16
C SER A 16 2.74 0.44 -3.51
N GLY A 17 3.95 0.87 -3.90
CA GLY A 17 4.60 0.45 -5.14
C GLY A 17 4.87 -1.05 -5.17
N SER A 18 5.31 -1.64 -4.04
CA SER A 18 5.50 -3.09 -3.94
C SER A 18 4.19 -3.87 -3.98
N MET A 19 3.11 -3.35 -3.39
CA MET A 19 1.79 -3.96 -3.44
C MET A 19 1.20 -3.96 -4.86
N VAL A 20 1.37 -2.86 -5.61
CA VAL A 20 0.98 -2.78 -7.02
C VAL A 20 1.80 -3.76 -7.86
N LEU A 21 3.11 -3.82 -7.65
CA LEU A 21 3.98 -4.78 -8.34
C LEU A 21 3.53 -6.24 -8.10
N THR A 22 3.23 -6.60 -6.85
CA THR A 22 2.69 -7.92 -6.51
C THR A 22 1.35 -8.18 -7.18
N GLY A 23 0.41 -7.24 -7.14
CA GLY A 23 -0.90 -7.40 -7.76
C GLY A 23 -0.81 -7.62 -9.27
N VAL A 24 0.01 -6.83 -9.96
CA VAL A 24 0.23 -6.95 -11.41
C VAL A 24 0.87 -8.30 -11.75
N THR A 25 1.91 -8.70 -11.04
CA THR A 25 2.63 -9.96 -11.32
C THR A 25 1.76 -11.19 -11.07
N ILE A 26 0.94 -11.20 -10.02
CA ILE A 26 -0.03 -12.27 -9.73
C ILE A 26 -1.14 -12.30 -10.79
N ALA A 27 -1.65 -11.14 -11.21
CA ALA A 27 -2.64 -11.08 -12.28
C ALA A 27 -2.07 -11.62 -13.60
N LEU A 28 -0.80 -11.30 -13.93
CA LEU A 28 -0.11 -11.85 -15.10
C LEU A 28 0.14 -13.36 -14.97
N ALA A 29 0.40 -13.87 -13.76
CA ALA A 29 0.54 -15.31 -13.50
C ALA A 29 -0.73 -16.09 -13.89
N ALA A 30 -1.92 -15.49 -13.74
CA ALA A 30 -3.18 -16.13 -14.11
C ALA A 30 -3.28 -16.45 -15.62
N PHE A 31 -2.59 -15.68 -16.47
CA PHE A 31 -2.54 -15.89 -17.92
C PHE A 31 -1.44 -16.83 -18.38
N ALA A 32 -0.54 -17.26 -17.48
CA ALA A 32 0.55 -18.15 -17.82
C ALA A 32 0.00 -19.54 -18.24
N ARG A 33 0.34 -19.96 -19.46
CA ARG A 33 -0.05 -21.28 -20.00
C ARG A 33 0.92 -22.40 -19.59
N THR A 34 2.14 -22.05 -19.18
CA THR A 34 3.20 -22.98 -18.77
C THR A 34 3.47 -22.91 -17.27
N ILE A 35 3.78 -24.06 -16.68
CA ILE A 35 4.12 -24.18 -15.25
C ILE A 35 5.37 -23.33 -14.91
N SER A 36 6.39 -23.36 -15.78
CA SER A 36 7.60 -22.57 -15.62
C SER A 36 7.33 -21.06 -15.69
N GLY A 37 6.42 -20.63 -16.58
CA GLY A 37 6.01 -19.23 -16.68
C GLY A 37 5.26 -18.75 -15.43
N ALA A 38 4.33 -19.55 -14.93
CA ALA A 38 3.61 -19.25 -13.68
C ALA A 38 4.58 -19.18 -12.48
N ALA A 39 5.50 -20.14 -12.35
CA ALA A 39 6.52 -20.12 -11.31
C ALA A 39 7.41 -18.88 -11.37
N GLY A 40 7.79 -18.45 -12.59
CA GLY A 40 8.54 -17.21 -12.79
C GLY A 40 7.79 -15.97 -12.29
N TRP A 41 6.51 -15.85 -12.62
CA TRP A 41 5.68 -14.73 -12.15
C TRP A 41 5.47 -14.74 -10.63
N ILE A 42 5.27 -15.91 -10.04
CA ILE A 42 5.15 -16.07 -8.58
C ILE A 42 6.45 -15.66 -7.87
N LEU A 43 7.61 -15.95 -8.45
CA LEU A 43 8.90 -15.52 -7.89
C LEU A 43 9.00 -13.99 -7.86
N VAL A 44 8.63 -13.33 -8.96
CA VAL A 44 8.60 -11.85 -9.02
C VAL A 44 7.58 -11.28 -8.03
N ALA A 45 6.40 -11.90 -7.90
CA ALA A 45 5.41 -11.53 -6.88
C ALA A 45 5.94 -11.69 -5.45
N GLY A 46 6.82 -12.66 -5.22
CA GLY A 46 7.53 -12.86 -3.96
C GLY A 46 8.42 -11.66 -3.59
N ILE A 47 9.10 -11.05 -4.58
CA ILE A 47 9.94 -9.86 -4.35
C ILE A 47 9.07 -8.69 -3.89
N GLY A 48 7.95 -8.43 -4.57
CA GLY A 48 7.02 -7.37 -4.18
C GLY A 48 6.43 -7.61 -2.79
N THR A 49 5.98 -8.83 -2.51
CA THR A 49 5.42 -9.19 -1.20
C THR A 49 6.45 -9.06 -0.08
N GLY A 50 7.70 -9.43 -0.34
CA GLY A 50 8.81 -9.27 0.60
C GLY A 50 9.10 -7.80 0.93
N LEU A 51 9.09 -6.92 -0.07
CA LEU A 51 9.27 -5.48 0.13
C LEU A 51 8.13 -4.87 0.94
N ALA A 52 6.88 -5.24 0.66
CA ALA A 52 5.72 -4.81 1.42
C ALA A 52 5.81 -5.28 2.89
N TYR A 53 6.23 -6.52 3.12
CA TYR A 53 6.44 -7.07 4.45
C TYR A 53 7.50 -6.30 5.24
N VAL A 54 8.70 -6.13 4.70
CA VAL A 54 9.80 -5.44 5.39
C VAL A 54 9.43 -3.98 5.69
N THR A 55 8.80 -3.30 4.73
CA THR A 55 8.37 -1.90 4.91
C THR A 55 7.27 -1.79 5.99
N GLY A 56 6.30 -2.70 6.00
CA GLY A 56 5.25 -2.73 7.01
C GLY A 56 5.79 -2.99 8.42
N PHE A 57 6.72 -3.94 8.57
CA PHE A 57 7.38 -4.17 9.86
C PHE A 57 8.22 -2.98 10.31
N THR A 58 8.92 -2.31 9.38
CA THR A 58 9.70 -1.12 9.68
C THR A 58 8.80 0.02 10.19
N HIS A 59 7.64 0.20 9.58
CA HIS A 59 6.65 1.19 10.03
C HIS A 59 6.13 0.86 11.43
N LEU A 60 5.72 -0.40 11.65
CA LEU A 60 5.24 -0.86 12.96
C LEU A 60 6.30 -0.71 14.06
N HIS A 61 7.58 -0.98 13.76
CA HIS A 61 8.69 -0.80 14.71
C HIS A 61 8.83 0.65 15.19
N GLY A 62 8.42 1.63 14.39
CA GLY A 62 8.47 3.04 14.75
C GLY A 62 7.35 3.49 15.69
N GLU A 63 6.25 2.73 15.79
CA GLU A 63 5.06 3.13 16.56
C GLU A 63 4.94 2.43 17.93
N VAL A 64 5.67 1.34 18.17
CA VAL A 64 5.60 0.60 19.44
C VAL A 64 6.65 1.05 20.45
N ASP A 65 6.18 1.37 21.66
CA ASP A 65 7.03 1.60 22.83
C ASP A 65 7.92 0.39 23.14
N ASP A 66 9.18 0.65 23.50
CA ASP A 66 10.21 -0.37 23.75
C ASP A 66 9.82 -1.42 24.81
N ARG A 67 8.93 -1.05 25.74
CA ARG A 67 8.45 -1.94 26.82
C ARG A 67 7.50 -3.05 26.33
N LEU A 68 6.77 -2.83 25.23
CA LEU A 68 5.81 -3.80 24.69
C LEU A 68 6.34 -4.55 23.47
N ARG A 69 7.45 -4.08 22.91
CA ARG A 69 8.09 -4.55 21.69
C ARG A 69 8.16 -6.07 21.57
N GLY A 70 8.70 -6.75 22.57
CA GLY A 70 8.88 -8.22 22.54
C GLY A 70 7.58 -9.02 22.49
N ARG A 71 6.52 -8.58 23.20
CA ARG A 71 5.23 -9.29 23.24
C ARG A 71 4.40 -9.02 21.99
N THR A 72 4.37 -7.77 21.55
CA THR A 72 3.62 -7.37 20.35
C THR A 72 4.21 -8.03 19.11
N PHE A 73 5.55 -8.13 18.98
CA PHE A 73 6.15 -8.84 17.85
C PHE A 73 5.93 -10.35 17.89
N ALA A 74 5.96 -10.96 19.07
CA ALA A 74 5.61 -12.38 19.21
C ALA A 74 4.16 -12.64 18.75
N ALA A 75 3.22 -11.80 19.20
CA ALA A 75 1.81 -11.90 18.81
C ALA A 75 1.58 -11.60 17.32
N LEU A 76 2.27 -10.61 16.76
CA LEU A 76 2.21 -10.29 15.34
C LEU A 76 2.71 -11.45 14.48
N PHE A 77 3.84 -12.05 14.86
CA PHE A 77 4.42 -13.15 14.10
C PHE A 77 3.57 -14.43 14.17
N THR A 78 2.97 -14.73 15.33
CA THR A 78 2.01 -15.83 15.43
C THR A 78 0.77 -15.56 14.60
N LEU A 79 0.26 -14.32 14.60
CA LEU A 79 -0.90 -13.92 13.79
C LEU A 79 -0.61 -14.05 12.28
N VAL A 80 0.54 -13.56 11.80
CA VAL A 80 0.95 -13.69 10.39
C VAL A 80 1.03 -15.16 9.99
N ARG A 81 1.62 -16.00 10.85
CA ARG A 81 1.67 -17.46 10.60
C ARG A 81 0.28 -18.08 10.55
N MET A 82 -0.60 -17.76 11.49
CA MET A 82 -1.98 -18.25 11.51
C MET A 82 -2.75 -17.79 10.26
N ALA A 83 -2.59 -16.54 9.85
CA ALA A 83 -3.22 -16.00 8.64
C ALA A 83 -2.73 -16.72 7.37
N MET A 84 -1.43 -17.01 7.26
CA MET A 84 -0.88 -17.79 6.14
C MET A 84 -1.44 -19.22 6.11
N LEU A 85 -1.49 -19.90 7.27
CA LEU A 85 -2.07 -21.24 7.36
C LEU A 85 -3.55 -21.23 6.98
N ALA A 86 -4.32 -20.26 7.49
CA ALA A 86 -5.73 -20.07 7.12
C ALA A 86 -5.88 -19.78 5.63
N SER A 87 -5.01 -18.94 5.06
CA SER A 87 -5.03 -18.60 3.63
C SER A 87 -4.79 -19.83 2.75
N PHE A 88 -3.90 -20.74 3.12
CA PHE A 88 -3.69 -21.98 2.37
C PHE A 88 -4.92 -22.89 2.40
N ALA A 89 -5.56 -23.03 3.56
CA ALA A 89 -6.79 -23.81 3.68
C ALA A 89 -7.92 -23.20 2.85
N LEU A 90 -8.10 -21.88 2.93
CA LEU A 90 -9.10 -21.15 2.16
C LEU A 90 -8.81 -21.16 0.66
N ALA A 91 -7.54 -21.16 0.24
CA ALA A 91 -7.17 -21.19 -1.17
C ALA A 91 -7.66 -22.46 -1.87
N VAL A 92 -7.56 -23.63 -1.23
CA VAL A 92 -8.07 -24.90 -1.79
C VAL A 92 -9.58 -24.85 -1.94
N LEU A 93 -10.29 -24.39 -0.91
CA LEU A 93 -11.75 -24.27 -0.95
C LEU A 93 -12.20 -23.26 -2.02
N ALA A 94 -11.54 -22.10 -2.09
CA ALA A 94 -11.84 -21.06 -3.07
C ALA A 94 -11.56 -21.53 -4.50
N ALA A 95 -10.45 -22.25 -4.74
CA ALA A 95 -10.12 -22.78 -6.06
C ALA A 95 -11.20 -23.75 -6.57
N ASN A 96 -11.71 -24.63 -5.70
CA ASN A 96 -12.80 -25.55 -6.06
C ASN A 96 -14.12 -24.80 -6.28
N ALA A 97 -14.43 -23.79 -5.45
CA ALA A 97 -15.63 -22.99 -5.61
C ALA A 97 -15.63 -22.16 -6.90
N LEU A 98 -14.46 -21.74 -7.38
CA LEU A 98 -14.26 -20.93 -8.58
C LEU A 98 -14.10 -21.76 -9.87
N ASP A 99 -14.15 -23.09 -9.77
CA ASP A 99 -14.02 -23.99 -10.90
C ASP A 99 -15.29 -23.95 -11.75
N GLY A 100 -15.15 -23.68 -13.06
CA GLY A 100 -16.28 -23.60 -14.00
C GLY A 100 -17.18 -22.36 -13.90
N ILE A 101 -16.87 -21.36 -13.05
CA ILE A 101 -17.69 -20.12 -12.93
C ILE A 101 -17.45 -19.14 -14.09
N PHE A 102 -16.23 -19.05 -14.64
CA PHE A 102 -15.87 -18.06 -15.66
C PHE A 102 -15.59 -18.71 -17.02
N PRO A 103 -16.25 -18.28 -18.12
CA PRO A 103 -15.93 -18.78 -19.45
C PRO A 103 -14.62 -18.19 -20.01
N SER A 104 -13.89 -19.05 -20.75
CA SER A 104 -12.56 -18.92 -21.39
C SER A 104 -12.01 -17.49 -21.59
N PRO A 105 -10.78 -17.17 -21.08
CA PRO A 105 -9.59 -18.04 -20.98
C PRO A 105 -9.23 -18.58 -19.58
N LEU A 106 -10.11 -18.42 -18.59
CA LEU A 106 -9.88 -18.80 -17.19
C LEU A 106 -10.72 -20.02 -16.75
N ASP A 107 -10.78 -21.06 -17.56
CA ASP A 107 -11.62 -22.24 -17.31
C ASP A 107 -11.15 -23.12 -16.12
N ASN A 108 -9.99 -22.82 -15.54
CA ASN A 108 -9.45 -23.52 -14.37
C ASN A 108 -9.70 -22.71 -13.10
N GLY A 109 -10.31 -23.31 -12.07
CA GLY A 109 -10.55 -22.68 -10.76
C GLY A 109 -9.31 -22.06 -10.11
N ILE A 110 -8.14 -22.68 -10.32
CA ILE A 110 -6.85 -22.13 -9.85
C ILE A 110 -6.52 -20.82 -10.56
N ARG A 111 -6.71 -20.71 -11.89
CA ARG A 111 -6.41 -19.48 -12.65
C ARG A 111 -7.38 -18.36 -12.29
N ASN A 112 -8.66 -18.70 -12.09
CA ASN A 112 -9.66 -17.76 -11.56
C ASN A 112 -9.22 -17.20 -10.20
N LEU A 113 -8.75 -18.08 -9.30
CA LEU A 113 -8.25 -17.66 -8.00
C LEU A 113 -7.03 -16.72 -8.12
N PHE A 114 -6.04 -17.05 -8.96
CA PHE A 114 -4.89 -16.16 -9.19
C PHE A 114 -5.32 -14.81 -9.79
N GLY A 115 -6.25 -14.81 -10.74
CA GLY A 115 -6.78 -13.59 -11.34
C GLY A 115 -7.50 -12.70 -10.33
N LEU A 116 -8.40 -13.28 -9.52
CA LEU A 116 -9.14 -12.56 -8.49
C LEU A 116 -8.22 -12.08 -7.35
N ALA A 117 -7.30 -12.91 -6.89
CA ALA A 117 -6.33 -12.54 -5.87
C ALA A 117 -5.42 -11.41 -6.36
N GLY A 118 -4.91 -11.51 -7.59
CA GLY A 118 -4.12 -10.46 -8.22
C GLY A 118 -4.90 -9.15 -8.36
N ALA A 119 -6.15 -9.22 -8.83
CA ALA A 119 -7.04 -8.07 -8.94
C ALA A 119 -7.33 -7.43 -7.57
N LEU A 120 -7.62 -8.23 -6.54
CA LEU A 120 -7.86 -7.74 -5.18
C LEU A 120 -6.64 -7.01 -4.60
N ILE A 121 -5.45 -7.60 -4.75
CA ILE A 121 -4.19 -6.98 -4.29
C ILE A 121 -3.92 -5.70 -5.07
N LEU A 122 -4.13 -5.73 -6.39
CA LEU A 122 -3.94 -4.57 -7.27
C LEU A 122 -4.91 -3.44 -6.92
N VAL A 123 -6.20 -3.74 -6.70
CA VAL A 123 -7.20 -2.75 -6.27
C VAL A 123 -6.81 -2.18 -4.91
N THR A 124 -6.39 -3.01 -3.96
CA THR A 124 -5.98 -2.52 -2.64
C THR A 124 -4.75 -1.62 -2.73
N GLY A 125 -3.73 -2.02 -3.49
CA GLY A 125 -2.52 -1.23 -3.74
C GLY A 125 -2.82 0.07 -4.49
N ALA A 126 -3.72 0.02 -5.47
CA ALA A 126 -4.15 1.19 -6.25
C ALA A 126 -5.00 2.15 -5.40
N LEU A 127 -5.92 1.64 -4.58
CA LEU A 127 -6.69 2.47 -3.64
C LEU A 127 -5.77 3.17 -2.65
N MET A 128 -4.77 2.47 -2.11
CA MET A 128 -3.75 3.08 -1.26
C MET A 128 -2.97 4.17 -2.02
N PHE A 129 -2.59 3.89 -3.27
CA PHE A 129 -1.91 4.87 -4.12
C PHE A 129 -2.77 6.11 -4.41
N PHE A 130 -4.06 5.92 -4.70
CA PHE A 130 -5.02 7.00 -4.89
C PHE A 130 -5.29 7.77 -3.61
N ALA A 131 -5.35 7.10 -2.45
CA ALA A 131 -5.50 7.74 -1.15
C ALA A 131 -4.30 8.65 -0.87
N ILE A 132 -3.07 8.17 -1.07
CA ILE A 132 -1.84 8.98 -0.94
C ILE A 132 -1.86 10.14 -1.94
N ARG A 133 -2.22 9.89 -3.21
CA ARG A 133 -2.33 10.93 -4.24
C ARG A 133 -3.39 11.97 -3.88
N SER A 134 -4.52 11.56 -3.33
CA SER A 134 -5.60 12.44 -2.90
C SER A 134 -5.21 13.27 -1.67
N ALA A 135 -4.42 12.73 -0.76
CA ALA A 135 -3.85 13.46 0.38
C ALA A 135 -2.80 14.50 -0.06
N ILE A 136 -2.07 14.24 -1.15
CA ILE A 136 -1.13 15.20 -1.75
C ILE A 136 -1.87 16.28 -2.57
N LEU A 137 -2.96 15.94 -3.27
CA LEU A 137 -3.73 16.86 -4.11
C LEU A 137 -4.72 17.72 -3.32
N HIS A 138 -5.28 17.19 -2.23
CA HIS A 138 -6.03 17.92 -1.24
C HIS A 138 -5.21 17.97 0.04
N PRO A 139 -4.21 18.87 0.15
CA PRO A 139 -3.85 19.36 1.46
C PRO A 139 -5.13 19.98 2.00
N GLU A 140 -5.83 19.30 2.89
CA GLU A 140 -6.73 19.97 3.83
C GLU A 140 -5.83 20.85 4.67
N VAL A 141 -5.48 22.01 4.11
CA VAL A 141 -4.76 23.06 4.80
C VAL A 141 -5.60 23.34 6.02
N PRO A 142 -5.13 22.98 7.24
CA PRO A 142 -5.90 23.21 8.44
C PRO A 142 -6.29 24.69 8.44
N PRO A 143 -7.54 25.04 8.83
CA PRO A 143 -7.98 26.43 8.79
C PRO A 143 -7.02 27.37 9.53
N GLU A 144 -6.23 26.85 10.48
CA GLU A 144 -5.13 27.54 11.16
C GLU A 144 -3.94 27.90 10.25
N VAL A 145 -3.45 26.96 9.42
CA VAL A 145 -2.36 27.23 8.45
C VAL A 145 -2.82 28.23 7.39
N ARG A 146 -4.12 28.20 7.02
CA ARG A 146 -4.71 29.19 6.11
C ARG A 146 -4.79 30.60 6.71
N ARG A 147 -4.87 30.71 8.05
CA ARG A 147 -4.81 31.98 8.78
C ARG A 147 -3.37 32.47 8.90
N SER A 148 -2.42 31.61 9.26
CA SER A 148 -1.02 32.02 9.41
C SER A 148 -0.40 32.52 8.11
N ILE A 149 -0.71 31.89 6.97
CA ILE A 149 -0.25 32.34 5.65
C ILE A 149 -0.86 33.70 5.27
N ARG A 150 -2.12 33.95 5.64
CA ARG A 150 -2.81 35.22 5.36
C ARG A 150 -2.28 36.37 6.24
N GLU A 151 -1.94 36.07 7.49
CA GLU A 151 -1.32 37.02 8.41
C GLU A 151 0.13 37.33 8.00
N ALA A 152 0.89 36.32 7.56
CA ALA A 152 2.23 36.50 7.02
C ALA A 152 2.21 37.39 5.77
N SER A 153 1.26 37.18 4.84
CA SER A 153 1.12 38.01 3.64
C SER A 153 0.84 39.47 3.98
N LYS A 154 -0.08 39.75 4.91
CA LYS A 154 -0.37 41.13 5.35
C LYS A 154 0.83 41.81 6.00
N THR A 155 1.62 41.05 6.75
CA THR A 155 2.84 41.56 7.39
C THR A 155 3.91 41.86 6.33
N PHE A 156 4.02 41.01 5.32
CA PHE A 156 4.94 41.22 4.20
C PHE A 156 4.55 42.45 3.37
N ASP A 157 3.26 42.65 3.08
CA ASP A 157 2.74 43.82 2.39
C ASP A 157 2.98 45.12 3.18
N LEU A 158 2.87 45.08 4.52
CA LEU A 158 3.18 46.22 5.38
C LEU A 158 4.68 46.56 5.40
N ILE A 159 5.55 45.55 5.33
CA ILE A 159 7.02 45.74 5.23
C ILE A 159 7.39 46.28 3.85
N GLN A 160 6.74 45.79 2.79
CA GLN A 160 7.01 46.22 1.41
C GLN A 160 6.43 47.62 1.11
N GLY A 161 5.29 47.97 1.71
CA GLY A 161 4.64 49.28 1.59
C GLY A 161 5.35 50.45 2.30
N ARG A 162 6.30 50.17 3.22
CA ARG A 162 7.13 51.21 3.87
C ARG A 162 8.37 51.60 3.08
N ARG A 163 8.71 50.86 2.02
CA ARG A 163 9.93 51.14 1.22
C ARG A 163 9.69 52.07 0.02
N GLY A 164 8.45 52.47 -0.25
CA GLY A 164 8.06 53.35 -1.36
C GLY A 164 7.53 54.74 -0.96
N ARG A 165 7.71 55.17 0.29
CA ARG A 165 7.30 56.50 0.79
C ARG A 165 8.44 57.19 1.52
N GLY A 166 9.60 57.25 0.88
CA GLY A 166 10.81 57.88 1.40
C GLY A 166 11.60 58.64 0.34
N GLU A 167 10.91 59.13 -0.70
CA GLU A 167 11.44 60.11 -1.66
C GLU A 167 10.48 61.30 -1.73
#